data_AF-A0A5E7DA75-F1
#
_entry.id   AF-A0A5E7DA75-F1
#
_cell.length_a   1.000
_cell.length_b   1.000
_cell.length_c   1.000
_cell.angle_alpha   90.00
_cell.angle_beta   90.00
_cell.angle_gamma   90.00
#
_symmetry.space_group_name_H-M   'P 1'
#
loop_
_entity.id
_entity.type
_entity.pdbx_description
1 polymer ?
#
loop_
_entity_poly.entity_id
_entity_poly.type
_entity_poly.pdbx_seq_one_letter_code
_entity_poly.pdbx_strand_id
1 'polypeptide(L)'
;MKSLLALLSLVALPVLAAEPTLYGRYEYIALPEIGGEVLKAKMDTGALTASLSAKDIETFTRDGDEWVRFRLATKDASNKVYEHKVARISKIKTRSEEDEDEDAAAPTKRPVVDLELCLGNVKRTVEVNLTDRSSFNYPLLIGAKALREFGAAVNPARRFTADKPDC
;
A
#
# COMPACT_ATOMS: atom_id res chain seq x y z
N MET A 1 -9.87 -4.96 70.48
CA MET A 1 -10.73 -4.96 69.27
C MET A 1 -10.76 -3.56 68.68
N LYS A 2 -10.01 -3.30 67.60
CA LYS A 2 -10.20 -2.11 66.75
C LYS A 2 -9.91 -2.57 65.31
N SER A 3 -10.97 -2.94 64.59
CA SER A 3 -10.88 -3.27 63.16
C SER A 3 -10.59 -2.01 62.37
N LEU A 4 -9.44 -1.98 61.71
CA LEU A 4 -9.11 -0.95 60.73
C LEU A 4 -9.79 -1.36 59.41
N LEU A 5 -10.86 -0.67 59.02
CA LEU A 5 -11.44 -0.79 57.69
C LEU A 5 -10.48 -0.13 56.68
N ALA A 6 -9.81 -0.94 55.86
CA ALA A 6 -9.09 -0.44 54.70
C ALA A 6 -10.10 -0.15 53.59
N LEU A 7 -10.30 1.13 53.26
CA LEU A 7 -11.12 1.57 52.14
C LEU A 7 -10.33 1.34 50.84
N LEU A 8 -10.61 0.24 50.13
CA LEU A 8 -10.06 0.02 48.79
C LEU A 8 -10.83 0.92 47.80
N SER A 9 -10.28 2.09 47.48
CA SER A 9 -10.80 2.91 46.38
C SER A 9 -10.44 2.26 45.05
N LEU A 10 -11.45 1.71 44.36
CA LEU A 10 -11.31 1.20 43.00
C LEU A 10 -11.05 2.38 42.05
N VAL A 11 -9.80 2.62 41.67
CA VAL A 11 -9.47 3.61 40.64
C VAL A 11 -9.72 2.94 39.28
N ALA A 12 -10.82 3.28 38.63
CA ALA A 12 -11.06 2.91 37.24
C ALA A 12 -10.13 3.76 36.35
N LEU A 13 -9.02 3.17 35.92
CA LEU A 13 -8.19 3.79 34.89
C LEU A 13 -8.91 3.65 33.54
N PRO A 14 -9.13 4.74 32.78
CA PRO A 14 -9.67 4.62 31.45
C PRO A 14 -8.69 3.83 30.59
N VAL A 15 -9.15 2.70 30.05
CA VAL A 15 -8.45 2.01 28.96
C VAL A 15 -8.64 2.90 27.73
N LEU A 16 -7.63 3.70 27.41
CA LEU A 16 -7.57 4.39 26.14
C LEU A 16 -7.34 3.33 25.06
N ALA A 17 -8.37 3.07 24.25
CA ALA A 17 -8.19 2.28 23.03
C ALA A 17 -7.19 3.01 22.13
N ALA A 18 -6.26 2.28 21.51
CA ALA A 18 -5.34 2.86 20.55
C ALA A 18 -6.15 3.36 19.35
N GLU A 19 -6.31 4.68 19.24
CA GLU A 19 -6.99 5.29 18.09
C GLU A 19 -6.10 5.18 16.84
N PRO A 20 -6.70 5.00 15.65
CA PRO A 20 -5.94 4.99 14.42
C PRO A 20 -5.26 6.34 14.20
N THR A 21 -4.06 6.30 13.62
CA THR A 21 -3.37 7.54 13.22
C THR A 21 -4.15 8.19 12.08
N LEU A 22 -4.52 9.47 12.26
CA LEU A 22 -5.30 10.19 11.28
C LEU A 22 -4.39 10.83 10.22
N TYR A 23 -4.41 10.28 9.01
CA TYR A 23 -3.69 10.78 7.85
C TYR A 23 -4.58 11.63 6.93
N GLY A 24 -3.96 12.44 6.07
CA GLY A 24 -4.64 13.13 4.98
C GLY A 24 -5.05 12.21 3.83
N ARG A 25 -5.79 12.77 2.86
CA ARG A 25 -6.14 12.08 1.61
C ARG A 25 -4.92 11.71 0.77
N TYR A 26 -3.87 12.51 0.90
CA TYR A 26 -2.62 12.36 0.16
C TYR A 26 -1.47 12.42 1.14
N GLU A 27 -0.51 11.52 1.02
CA GLU A 27 0.66 11.46 1.88
C GLU A 27 1.94 11.25 1.06
N TYR A 28 3.09 11.55 1.66
CA TYR A 28 4.38 11.11 1.13
C TYR A 28 4.70 9.74 1.70
N ILE A 29 5.09 8.81 0.82
CA ILE A 29 5.49 7.45 1.22
C ILE A 29 6.81 7.13 0.53
N ALA A 30 7.77 6.67 1.31
CA ALA A 30 9.05 6.19 0.80
C ALA A 30 8.96 4.69 0.49
N LEU A 31 9.68 4.27 -0.55
CA LEU A 31 9.82 2.89 -0.97
C LEU A 31 11.29 2.49 -0.84
N PRO A 32 11.75 2.02 0.35
CA PRO A 32 13.16 1.68 0.59
C PRO A 32 13.73 0.71 -0.45
N GLU A 33 12.93 -0.28 -0.85
CA GLU A 33 13.32 -1.33 -1.80
C GLU A 33 13.37 -0.84 -3.26
N ILE A 34 12.71 0.28 -3.56
CA ILE A 34 12.67 0.90 -4.89
C ILE A 34 13.57 2.13 -4.87
N GLY A 35 14.86 1.92 -4.54
CA GLY A 35 15.87 2.97 -4.55
C GLY A 35 15.67 4.10 -3.54
N GLY A 36 14.81 3.91 -2.53
CA GLY A 36 14.48 4.96 -1.56
C GLY A 36 13.61 6.09 -2.13
N GLU A 37 12.92 5.84 -3.25
CA GLU A 37 12.05 6.84 -3.90
C GLU A 37 10.92 7.27 -2.97
N VAL A 38 10.64 8.58 -2.93
CA VAL A 38 9.52 9.16 -2.15
C VAL A 38 8.42 9.57 -3.11
N LEU A 39 7.26 8.91 -3.01
CA LEU A 39 6.12 9.11 -3.89
C LEU A 39 4.96 9.79 -3.18
N LYS A 40 4.23 10.62 -3.93
CA LYS A 40 2.90 11.08 -3.49
C LYS A 40 1.91 9.93 -3.64
N ALA A 41 1.31 9.55 -2.52
CA ALA A 41 0.34 8.48 -2.46
C ALA A 41 -1.08 9.03 -2.27
N LYS A 42 -2.07 8.39 -2.88
CA LYS A 42 -3.48 8.60 -2.53
C LYS A 42 -3.91 7.54 -1.51
N MET A 43 -4.42 7.98 -0.36
CA MET A 43 -5.01 7.13 0.67
C MET A 43 -6.45 6.81 0.27
N ASP A 44 -6.69 5.62 -0.26
CA ASP A 44 -7.93 5.26 -0.95
C ASP A 44 -8.67 4.12 -0.24
N THR A 45 -9.59 4.49 0.63
CA THR A 45 -10.45 3.53 1.36
C THR A 45 -11.40 2.75 0.44
N GLY A 46 -11.62 3.21 -0.80
CA GLY A 46 -12.48 2.54 -1.78
C GLY A 46 -11.78 1.43 -2.57
N ALA A 47 -10.45 1.31 -2.45
CA ALA A 47 -9.68 0.23 -3.06
C ALA A 47 -9.25 -0.80 -2.01
N LEU A 48 -9.31 -2.09 -2.32
CA LEU A 48 -8.88 -3.13 -1.37
C LEU A 48 -7.35 -3.21 -1.24
N THR A 49 -6.66 -3.30 -2.36
CA THR A 49 -5.20 -3.51 -2.45
C THR A 49 -4.50 -2.24 -2.92
N ALA A 50 -3.25 -2.05 -2.49
CA ALA A 50 -2.42 -0.96 -2.98
C ALA A 50 -2.03 -1.17 -4.46
N SER A 51 -1.64 -0.10 -5.13
CA SER A 51 -1.10 -0.17 -6.49
C SER A 51 -0.03 0.87 -6.75
N LEU A 52 1.01 0.46 -7.48
CA LEU A 52 2.12 1.31 -7.91
C LEU A 52 2.12 1.43 -9.43
N SER A 53 2.20 2.68 -9.90
CA SER A 53 2.29 3.04 -11.31
C SER A 53 3.65 2.62 -11.85
N ALA A 54 3.64 1.62 -12.73
CA ALA A 54 4.82 1.04 -13.33
C ALA A 54 4.60 0.81 -14.83
N LYS A 55 5.67 0.91 -15.62
CA LYS A 55 5.71 0.67 -17.06
C LYS A 55 6.77 -0.39 -17.38
N ASP A 56 6.68 -0.96 -18.58
CA ASP A 56 7.57 -2.04 -19.05
C ASP A 56 7.62 -3.20 -18.06
N ILE A 57 6.44 -3.62 -17.62
CA ILE A 57 6.26 -4.68 -16.63
C ILE A 57 6.44 -6.02 -17.34
N GLU A 58 7.53 -6.72 -17.01
CA GLU A 58 7.88 -8.01 -17.59
C GLU A 58 8.12 -9.02 -16.47
N THR A 59 7.42 -10.16 -16.50
CA THR A 59 7.69 -11.26 -15.57
C THR A 59 8.72 -12.22 -16.16
N PHE A 60 9.58 -12.78 -15.30
CA PHE A 60 10.61 -13.74 -15.69
C PHE A 60 10.89 -14.72 -14.55
N THR A 61 11.50 -15.86 -14.87
CA THR A 61 11.90 -16.85 -13.86
C THR A 61 13.39 -16.67 -13.52
N ARG A 62 13.71 -16.65 -12.23
CA ARG A 62 15.09 -16.66 -11.72
C ARG A 62 15.17 -17.64 -10.56
N ASP A 63 16.09 -18.60 -10.66
CA ASP A 63 16.32 -19.63 -9.65
C ASP A 63 15.07 -20.43 -9.24
N GLY A 64 14.13 -20.62 -10.19
CA GLY A 64 12.86 -21.33 -9.97
C GLY A 64 11.72 -20.46 -9.40
N ASP A 65 12.00 -19.22 -9.01
CA ASP A 65 11.01 -18.26 -8.54
C ASP A 65 10.50 -17.33 -9.67
N GLU A 66 9.27 -16.84 -9.54
CA GLU A 66 8.72 -15.81 -10.42
C GLU A 66 9.16 -14.42 -9.95
N TRP A 67 9.71 -13.63 -10.87
CA TRP A 67 10.18 -12.27 -10.67
C TRP A 67 9.48 -11.34 -11.65
N VAL A 68 9.51 -10.05 -11.32
CA VAL A 68 9.03 -8.98 -12.19
C VAL A 68 10.09 -7.90 -12.31
N ARG A 69 10.30 -7.43 -13.53
CA ARG A 69 11.10 -6.27 -13.88
C ARG A 69 10.16 -5.15 -14.32
N PHE A 70 10.42 -3.93 -13.87
CA PHE A 70 9.60 -2.78 -14.24
C PHE A 70 10.36 -1.46 -14.08
N ARG A 71 9.82 -0.39 -14.67
CA ARG A 71 10.25 0.99 -14.44
C ARG A 71 9.14 1.77 -13.76
N LEU A 72 9.48 2.73 -12.89
CA LEU A 72 8.47 3.61 -12.30
C LEU A 72 7.85 4.50 -13.38
N ALA A 73 6.53 4.60 -13.38
CA ALA A 73 5.77 5.46 -14.28
C ALA A 73 5.35 6.73 -13.54
N THR A 74 6.33 7.59 -13.24
CA THR A 74 6.13 8.93 -12.66
C THR A 74 6.78 9.98 -13.58
N LYS A 75 6.38 11.25 -13.45
CA LYS A 75 6.89 12.34 -14.31
C LYS A 75 8.39 12.59 -14.13
N ASP A 76 8.91 12.33 -12.93
CA ASP A 76 10.29 12.62 -12.53
C ASP A 76 11.11 11.33 -12.34
N ALA A 77 10.52 10.15 -12.58
CA ALA A 77 11.20 8.88 -12.39
C ALA A 77 12.41 8.76 -13.32
N SER A 78 13.55 8.40 -12.74
CA SER A 78 14.70 7.94 -13.51
C SER A 78 14.29 6.76 -14.41
N ASN A 79 14.97 6.59 -15.54
CA ASN A 79 14.80 5.40 -16.41
C ASN A 79 15.36 4.11 -15.77
N LYS A 80 15.50 4.08 -14.44
CA LYS A 80 16.01 2.96 -13.67
C LYS A 80 15.04 1.80 -13.74
N VAL A 81 15.62 0.63 -13.93
CA VAL A 81 14.92 -0.65 -13.93
C VAL A 81 14.99 -1.23 -12.52
N TYR A 82 13.85 -1.68 -12.03
CA TYR A 82 13.70 -2.36 -10.74
C TYR A 82 13.29 -3.80 -10.99
N GLU A 83 13.74 -4.68 -10.10
CA GLU A 83 13.34 -6.09 -10.10
C GLU A 83 12.88 -6.49 -8.70
N HIS A 84 11.84 -7.31 -8.65
CA HIS A 84 11.29 -7.79 -7.39
C HIS A 84 10.72 -9.19 -7.54
N LYS A 85 10.74 -9.99 -6.47
CA LYS A 85 10.07 -11.28 -6.44
C LYS A 85 8.55 -11.06 -6.50
N VAL A 86 7.86 -11.85 -7.32
CA VAL A 86 6.40 -11.83 -7.41
C VAL A 86 5.84 -12.60 -6.22
N ALA A 87 4.97 -11.94 -5.45
CA ALA A 87 4.26 -12.58 -4.34
C ALA A 87 3.09 -13.44 -4.86
N ARG A 88 2.35 -12.91 -5.84
CA ARG A 88 1.33 -13.65 -6.60
C ARG A 88 0.96 -12.92 -7.90
N ILE A 89 0.29 -13.63 -8.80
CA ILE A 89 -0.35 -13.04 -9.98
C ILE A 89 -1.83 -12.80 -9.72
N SER A 90 -2.29 -11.55 -9.79
CA SER A 90 -3.72 -11.23 -9.75
C SER A 90 -4.32 -11.37 -11.14
N LYS A 91 -5.33 -12.23 -11.29
CA LYS A 91 -6.18 -12.29 -12.50
C LYS A 91 -7.34 -11.32 -12.32
N ILE A 92 -7.45 -10.30 -13.17
CA ILE A 92 -8.68 -9.52 -13.28
C ILE A 92 -9.53 -10.22 -14.32
N LYS A 93 -10.63 -10.85 -13.90
CA LYS A 93 -11.65 -11.34 -14.81
C LYS A 93 -12.38 -10.15 -15.39
N THR A 94 -12.41 -10.05 -16.71
CA THR A 94 -13.18 -9.01 -17.39
C THR A 94 -14.65 -9.44 -17.43
N ARG A 95 -15.59 -8.49 -17.27
CA ARG A 95 -17.03 -8.77 -17.20
C ARG A 95 -17.60 -9.40 -18.49
N SER A 96 -16.83 -9.39 -19.56
CA SER A 96 -17.13 -10.02 -20.86
C SER A 96 -16.87 -11.54 -20.92
N GLU A 97 -16.41 -12.17 -19.84
CA GLU A 97 -16.17 -13.63 -19.78
C GLU A 97 -17.44 -14.47 -19.52
N GLU A 98 -18.65 -13.89 -19.53
CA GLU A 98 -19.92 -14.63 -19.42
C GLU A 98 -20.48 -15.10 -20.77
N ASP A 99 -19.97 -14.58 -21.89
CA ASP A 99 -20.39 -14.97 -23.24
C ASP A 99 -19.20 -15.62 -23.97
N GLU A 100 -19.41 -16.86 -24.40
CA GLU A 100 -18.47 -17.71 -25.14
C GLU A 100 -18.16 -17.12 -26.53
N ASP A 101 -17.30 -16.12 -26.61
CA ASP A 101 -16.72 -15.64 -27.87
C ASP A 101 -15.18 -15.71 -27.81
N GLU A 102 -14.60 -16.40 -28.80
CA GLU A 102 -13.17 -16.77 -28.91
C GLU A 102 -12.20 -15.59 -29.09
N ASP A 103 -12.65 -14.34 -28.91
CA ASP A 103 -11.86 -13.09 -29.00
C ASP A 103 -11.83 -12.30 -27.67
N ALA A 104 -12.05 -12.97 -26.53
CA ALA A 104 -11.88 -12.35 -25.22
C ALA A 104 -10.40 -12.01 -24.96
N ALA A 105 -10.08 -10.71 -24.95
CA ALA A 105 -8.76 -10.21 -24.55
C ALA A 105 -8.32 -10.89 -23.25
N ALA A 106 -7.17 -11.57 -23.29
CA ALA A 106 -6.69 -12.38 -22.16
C ALA A 106 -6.74 -11.58 -20.85
N PRO A 107 -7.21 -12.17 -19.74
CA PRO A 107 -7.35 -11.46 -18.47
C PRO A 107 -6.01 -10.79 -18.12
N THR A 108 -6.06 -9.48 -17.87
CA THR A 108 -4.84 -8.71 -17.56
C THR A 108 -4.23 -9.24 -16.27
N LYS A 109 -3.18 -10.05 -16.40
CA LYS A 109 -2.39 -10.55 -15.28
C LYS A 109 -1.60 -9.37 -14.72
N ARG A 110 -1.85 -9.02 -13.47
CA ARG A 110 -1.09 -7.98 -12.77
C ARG A 110 -0.19 -8.64 -11.74
N PRO A 111 1.14 -8.53 -11.86
CA PRO A 111 2.04 -9.03 -10.83
C PRO A 111 1.82 -8.22 -9.55
N VAL A 112 1.68 -8.95 -8.45
CA VAL A 112 1.60 -8.42 -7.10
C VAL A 112 2.94 -8.69 -6.43
N VAL A 113 3.50 -7.65 -5.85
CA VAL A 113 4.76 -7.70 -5.10
C VAL A 113 4.48 -7.28 -3.67
N ASP A 114 5.20 -7.84 -2.72
CA ASP A 114 5.22 -7.34 -1.35
C ASP A 114 6.30 -6.26 -1.26
N LEU A 115 5.92 -5.03 -0.90
CA LEU A 115 6.87 -3.93 -0.76
C LEU A 115 6.80 -3.34 0.64
N GLU A 116 7.96 -3.10 1.23
CA GLU A 116 8.09 -2.23 2.40
C GLU A 116 7.79 -0.79 2.00
N LEU A 117 6.81 -0.22 2.70
CA LEU A 117 6.41 1.17 2.58
C LEU A 117 6.69 1.90 3.89
N CYS A 118 7.23 3.11 3.77
CA CYS A 118 7.56 3.98 4.89
C CYS A 118 6.68 5.23 4.84
N LEU A 119 5.79 5.38 5.84
CA LEU A 119 4.84 6.49 5.99
C LEU A 119 5.07 7.18 7.33
N GLY A 120 5.53 8.45 7.29
CA GLY A 120 6.06 9.11 8.48
C GLY A 120 7.22 8.30 9.06
N ASN A 121 7.05 7.83 10.30
CA ASN A 121 8.03 7.00 11.02
C ASN A 121 7.66 5.50 11.06
N VAL A 122 6.63 5.08 10.32
CA VAL A 122 6.10 3.70 10.36
C VAL A 122 6.45 2.96 9.07
N LYS A 123 7.09 1.79 9.21
CA LYS A 123 7.34 0.84 8.11
C LYS A 123 6.35 -0.31 8.12
N ARG A 124 5.79 -0.66 6.97
CA ARG A 124 4.95 -1.86 6.79
C ARG A 124 5.20 -2.47 5.42
N THR A 125 5.33 -3.79 5.39
CA THR A 125 5.30 -4.57 4.15
C THR A 125 3.85 -4.79 3.73
N VAL A 126 3.50 -4.43 2.49
CA VAL A 126 2.13 -4.59 1.97
C VAL A 126 2.13 -5.12 0.55
N GLU A 127 1.05 -5.80 0.18
CA GLU A 127 0.81 -6.22 -1.21
C GLU A 127 0.54 -5.00 -2.12
N VAL A 128 1.32 -4.87 -3.19
CA VAL A 128 1.22 -3.80 -4.17
C VAL A 128 1.05 -4.38 -5.57
N ASN A 129 -0.04 -4.00 -6.24
CA ASN A 129 -0.26 -4.33 -7.65
C ASN A 129 0.61 -3.42 -8.54
N LEU A 130 1.41 -4.01 -9.43
CA LEU A 130 2.08 -3.24 -10.48
C LEU A 130 1.13 -3.08 -11.67
N THR A 131 0.92 -1.84 -12.10
CA THR A 131 0.01 -1.53 -13.20
C THR A 131 0.42 -0.21 -13.86
N ASP A 132 0.22 -0.08 -15.16
CA ASP A 132 0.39 1.21 -15.82
C ASP A 132 -0.76 2.15 -15.42
N ARG A 133 -0.40 3.23 -14.74
CA ARG A 133 -1.30 4.32 -14.33
C ARG A 133 -0.66 5.67 -14.64
N SER A 134 0.14 5.74 -15.70
CA SER A 134 0.84 6.95 -16.15
C SER A 134 -0.08 8.16 -16.40
N SER A 135 -1.36 7.92 -16.67
CA SER A 135 -2.38 8.98 -16.81
C SER A 135 -2.87 9.58 -15.47
N PHE A 136 -2.52 8.99 -14.33
CA PHE A 136 -2.97 9.44 -13.01
C PHE A 136 -1.94 10.36 -12.33
N ASN A 137 -2.43 11.31 -11.52
CA ASN A 137 -1.59 12.28 -10.82
C ASN A 137 -0.81 11.70 -9.62
N TYR A 138 -1.22 10.55 -9.10
CA TYR A 138 -0.63 9.91 -7.93
C TYR A 138 -0.14 8.53 -8.31
N PRO A 139 1.19 8.31 -8.40
CA PRO A 139 1.75 7.05 -8.85
C PRO A 139 1.59 5.93 -7.83
N LEU A 140 1.36 6.25 -6.55
CA LEU A 140 1.07 5.27 -5.51
C LEU A 140 -0.36 5.44 -5.00
N LEU A 141 -1.05 4.32 -4.78
CA LEU A 141 -2.37 4.26 -4.17
C LEU A 141 -2.32 3.26 -3.02
N ILE A 142 -2.78 3.67 -1.84
CA ILE A 142 -2.83 2.85 -0.63
C ILE A 142 -4.26 2.42 -0.40
N GLY A 143 -4.53 1.11 -0.56
CA GLY A 143 -5.85 0.52 -0.36
C GLY A 143 -6.13 0.20 1.12
N ALA A 144 -7.37 -0.20 1.40
CA ALA A 144 -7.89 -0.54 2.72
C ALA A 144 -7.06 -1.61 3.47
N LYS A 145 -6.49 -2.59 2.77
CA LYS A 145 -5.57 -3.57 3.40
C LYS A 145 -4.36 -2.88 4.00
N ALA A 146 -3.65 -2.08 3.20
CA ALA A 146 -2.47 -1.35 3.65
C ALA A 146 -2.82 -0.31 4.74
N LEU A 147 -3.94 0.40 4.60
CA LEU A 147 -4.42 1.33 5.64
C LEU A 147 -4.59 0.65 7.01
N ARG A 148 -5.11 -0.60 7.03
CA ARG A 148 -5.20 -1.39 8.27
C ARG A 148 -3.82 -1.72 8.86
N GLU A 149 -2.85 -2.12 8.02
CA GLU A 149 -1.49 -2.42 8.48
C GLU A 149 -0.80 -1.20 9.11
N PHE A 150 -1.08 -0.01 8.57
CA PHE A 150 -0.61 1.27 9.13
C PHE A 150 -1.41 1.75 10.34
N GLY A 151 -2.51 1.08 10.71
CA GLY A 151 -3.43 1.58 11.75
C GLY A 151 -3.98 2.96 11.39
N ALA A 152 -4.30 3.19 10.12
CA ALA A 152 -4.61 4.50 9.56
C ALA A 152 -6.13 4.78 9.46
N ALA A 153 -6.52 6.00 9.80
CA ALA A 153 -7.77 6.62 9.38
C ALA A 153 -7.48 7.75 8.39
N VAL A 154 -8.41 8.03 7.47
CA VAL A 154 -8.20 9.04 6.41
C VAL A 154 -9.14 10.22 6.60
N ASN A 155 -8.57 11.42 6.77
CA ASN A 155 -9.29 12.68 6.73
C ASN A 155 -9.18 13.31 5.33
N PRO A 156 -10.26 13.32 4.52
CA PRO A 156 -10.20 13.82 3.15
C PRO A 156 -9.99 15.33 3.05
N ALA A 157 -10.18 16.09 4.14
CA ALA A 157 -9.95 17.52 4.20
C ALA A 157 -8.48 17.90 4.43
N ARG A 158 -7.60 16.93 4.72
CA ARG A 158 -6.18 17.14 4.98
C ARG A 158 -5.31 16.47 3.93
N ARG A 159 -4.03 16.89 3.87
CA ARG A 159 -2.99 16.33 3.00
C ARG A 159 -1.63 16.51 3.66
N PHE A 160 -0.73 15.55 3.44
CA PHE A 160 0.66 15.55 3.88
C PHE A 160 0.78 15.75 5.40
N THR A 161 -0.04 15.05 6.17
CA THR A 161 -0.04 15.20 7.64
C THR A 161 1.07 14.39 8.30
N ALA A 162 1.67 13.44 7.58
CA ALA A 162 2.81 12.65 8.05
C ALA A 162 4.17 13.32 7.77
N ASP A 163 4.18 14.51 7.15
CA ASP A 163 5.38 15.16 6.62
C ASP A 163 6.19 14.24 5.69
N LYS A 164 7.50 14.46 5.55
CA LYS A 164 8.37 13.57 4.79
C LYS A 164 8.68 12.33 5.64
N PRO A 165 8.65 11.12 5.05
CA PRO A 165 9.02 9.90 5.77
C PRO A 165 10.44 9.97 6.33
N ASP A 166 10.63 9.49 7.56
CA ASP A 166 11.89 9.52 8.32
C ASP A 166 12.32 8.14 8.83
N CYS A 167 11.69 7.09 8.31
CA CYS A 167 12.13 5.72 8.39
C CYS A 167 13.00 5.33 7.16
#